data_AF-A0A915K0W0-F1
#
_entry.id   AF-A0A915K0W0-F1
#
_cell.length_a   1.000
_cell.length_b   1.000
_cell.length_c   1.000
_cell.angle_alpha   90.00
_cell.angle_beta   90.00
_cell.angle_gamma   90.00
#
_symmetry.space_group_name_H-M   'P 1'
#
loop_
_entity.id
_entity.type
_entity.pdbx_description
1 polymer ?
#
loop_
_entity_poly.entity_id
_entity_poly.type
_entity_poly.pdbx_seq_one_letter_code
_entity_poly.pdbx_strand_id
1 'polypeptide(L)'
;MGVPSVTTNLSGFGCFIEEHVADPMSYGIYVVDRRFKNAEESVQQLSQLMYDFCCLSRRQRIILRNRTERLSELLDWKNLGYYYRAARQIALQRTHPERVAELKAKAGKFRYPRPLSAPPTPSSSSAGSPVESDEDDSDRDET
;
A
#
# COMPACT_ATOMS: atom_id res chain seq x y z
N MET A 1 -11.09 16.55 15.33
CA MET A 1 -11.65 17.92 15.41
C MET A 1 -12.20 18.28 14.04
N GLY A 2 -13.42 17.84 13.71
CA GLY A 2 -14.03 17.95 12.39
C GLY A 2 -14.42 19.38 11.98
N VAL A 3 -13.53 20.34 12.14
CA VAL A 3 -13.76 21.75 11.82
C VAL A 3 -13.45 21.97 10.34
N PRO A 4 -14.42 22.43 9.52
CA PRO A 4 -14.16 22.80 8.13
C PRO A 4 -13.05 23.86 8.04
N SER A 5 -12.21 23.78 7.00
CA SER A 5 -11.04 24.65 6.85
C SER A 5 -10.85 25.10 5.42
N VAL A 6 -10.21 26.26 5.27
CA VAL A 6 -9.76 26.79 3.98
C VAL A 6 -8.24 26.72 3.93
N THR A 7 -7.70 26.22 2.84
CA THR A 7 -6.26 26.14 2.58
C THR A 7 -5.97 26.56 1.13
N THR A 8 -4.74 26.37 0.66
CA THR A 8 -4.32 26.75 -0.69
C THR A 8 -3.58 25.59 -1.36
N ASN A 9 -3.58 25.56 -2.69
CA ASN A 9 -2.82 24.59 -3.52
C ASN A 9 -1.30 24.86 -3.56
N LEU A 10 -0.81 25.75 -2.69
CA LEU A 10 0.61 25.93 -2.39
C LEU A 10 0.98 25.40 -0.99
N SER A 11 -0.02 25.08 -0.16
CA SER A 11 0.24 24.49 1.15
C SER A 11 0.42 22.99 1.01
N GLY A 12 1.35 22.41 1.79
CA GLY A 12 1.57 20.96 1.76
C GLY A 12 0.30 20.17 2.10
N PHE A 13 -0.53 20.68 3.01
CA PHE A 13 -1.81 20.08 3.36
C PHE A 13 -2.81 20.14 2.19
N GLY A 14 -2.93 21.29 1.53
CA GLY A 14 -3.82 21.46 0.37
C GLY A 14 -3.45 20.54 -0.78
N CYS A 15 -2.16 20.51 -1.14
CA CYS A 15 -1.65 19.60 -2.16
C CYS A 15 -1.93 18.13 -1.81
N PHE A 16 -1.67 17.72 -0.57
CA PHE A 16 -1.92 16.36 -0.12
C PHE A 16 -3.40 15.98 -0.24
N ILE A 17 -4.31 16.87 0.20
CA ILE A 17 -5.75 16.63 0.13
C ILE A 17 -6.25 16.58 -1.32
N GLU A 18 -5.81 17.48 -2.20
CA GLU A 18 -6.20 17.46 -3.62
C GLU A 18 -5.77 16.17 -4.33
N GLU A 19 -4.63 15.60 -3.95
CA GLU A 19 -4.14 14.33 -4.53
C GLU A 19 -4.89 13.10 -3.98
N HIS A 20 -5.28 13.12 -2.70
CA HIS A 20 -5.80 11.92 -2.01
C HIS A 20 -7.33 11.91 -1.83
N VAL A 21 -8.01 13.03 -2.03
CA VAL A 21 -9.46 13.17 -1.83
C VAL A 21 -10.10 13.73 -3.08
N ALA A 22 -10.96 12.94 -3.74
CA ALA A 22 -11.58 13.29 -5.02
C ALA A 22 -12.48 14.54 -4.96
N ASP A 23 -13.18 14.76 -3.84
CA ASP A 23 -14.01 15.95 -3.63
C ASP A 23 -13.78 16.51 -2.21
N PRO A 24 -12.71 17.30 -2.00
CA PRO A 24 -12.38 17.87 -0.69
C PRO A 24 -13.47 18.77 -0.11
N MET A 25 -14.21 19.49 -0.97
CA MET A 25 -15.24 20.44 -0.55
C MET A 25 -16.41 19.74 0.13
N SER A 26 -16.80 18.55 -0.34
CA SER A 26 -17.85 17.75 0.31
C SER A 26 -17.51 17.32 1.75
N TYR A 27 -16.21 17.28 2.07
CA TYR A 27 -15.66 17.01 3.40
C TYR A 27 -15.26 18.27 4.18
N GLY A 28 -15.61 19.46 3.67
CA GLY A 28 -15.35 20.73 4.35
C GLY A 28 -13.89 21.18 4.30
N ILE A 29 -13.13 20.70 3.31
CA ILE A 29 -11.81 21.26 2.98
C ILE A 29 -11.95 22.04 1.68
N TYR A 30 -11.72 23.34 1.76
CA TYR A 30 -11.77 24.21 0.61
C TYR A 30 -10.36 24.63 0.23
N VAL A 31 -9.97 24.43 -1.02
CA VAL A 31 -8.63 24.75 -1.51
C VAL A 31 -8.73 25.95 -2.47
N VAL A 32 -8.17 27.07 -2.05
CA VAL A 32 -8.08 28.28 -2.89
C VAL A 32 -6.90 28.14 -3.84
N ASP A 33 -7.14 28.44 -5.11
CA ASP A 33 -6.08 28.42 -6.11
C ASP A 33 -5.23 29.69 -5.99
N ARG A 34 -3.99 29.49 -5.55
CA ARG A 34 -2.93 30.52 -5.41
C ARG A 34 -1.76 30.27 -6.36
N ARG A 35 -1.81 29.19 -7.15
CA ARG A 35 -0.72 28.77 -8.04
C ARG A 35 -0.98 29.18 -9.49
N PHE A 36 -2.23 29.07 -9.95
CA PHE A 36 -2.59 29.29 -11.35
C PHE A 36 -3.51 30.50 -11.56
N LYS A 37 -3.82 31.23 -10.49
CA LYS A 37 -4.62 32.46 -10.49
C LYS A 37 -3.84 33.65 -9.97
N ASN A 38 -4.24 34.84 -10.40
CA ASN A 38 -3.69 36.08 -9.86
C ASN A 38 -4.24 36.36 -8.45
N ALA A 39 -3.67 37.35 -7.77
CA ALA A 39 -4.01 37.64 -6.38
C ALA A 39 -5.49 38.03 -6.19
N GLU A 40 -6.04 38.84 -7.10
CA GLU A 40 -7.42 39.32 -7.03
C GLU A 40 -8.41 38.17 -7.22
N GLU A 41 -8.16 37.30 -8.20
CA GLU A 41 -8.97 36.11 -8.44
C GLU A 41 -8.97 35.15 -7.23
N SER A 42 -7.82 34.97 -6.57
CA SER A 42 -7.75 34.17 -5.34
C SER A 42 -8.51 34.81 -4.18
N VAL A 43 -8.46 36.14 -4.03
CA VAL A 43 -9.22 36.88 -3.01
C VAL A 43 -10.71 36.74 -3.27
N GLN A 44 -11.14 36.90 -4.52
CA GLN A 44 -12.54 36.74 -4.90
C GLN A 44 -13.02 35.30 -4.64
N GLN A 45 -12.22 34.29 -5.00
CA GLN A 45 -12.52 32.89 -4.68
C GLN A 45 -12.68 32.67 -3.17
N LEU A 46 -11.75 33.18 -2.36
CA LEU A 46 -11.83 33.07 -0.90
C LEU A 46 -13.09 33.75 -0.35
N SER A 47 -13.41 34.96 -0.81
CA SER A 47 -14.60 35.69 -0.37
C SER A 47 -15.89 34.94 -0.71
N GLN A 48 -15.95 34.32 -1.89
CA GLN A 48 -17.11 33.54 -2.31
C GLN A 48 -17.30 32.31 -1.42
N LEU A 49 -16.21 31.58 -1.13
CA LEU A 49 -16.25 30.42 -0.23
C LEU A 49 -16.74 30.81 1.18
N MET A 50 -16.29 31.94 1.71
CA MET A 50 -16.73 32.44 3.02
C MET A 50 -18.21 32.84 2.99
N TYR A 51 -18.66 33.52 1.94
CA TYR A 51 -20.07 33.89 1.74
C TYR A 51 -20.97 32.64 1.68
N ASP A 52 -20.63 31.68 0.83
CA ASP A 52 -21.40 30.43 0.66
C ASP A 52 -21.50 29.65 1.99
N PHE A 53 -20.42 29.64 2.78
CA PHE A 53 -20.42 29.02 4.10
C PHE A 53 -21.38 29.73 5.08
N CYS A 54 -21.44 31.05 5.06
CA CYS A 54 -22.39 31.83 5.87
C CYS A 54 -23.85 31.56 5.50
N CYS A 55 -24.13 31.26 4.23
CA CYS A 55 -25.46 30.90 3.75
C CYS A 55 -25.93 29.49 4.16
N LEU A 56 -25.05 28.65 4.71
CA LEU A 56 -25.42 27.31 5.15
C LEU A 56 -26.39 27.36 6.34
N SER A 57 -27.39 26.48 6.34
CA SER A 57 -28.24 26.23 7.50
C SER A 57 -27.45 25.55 8.63
N ARG A 58 -27.98 25.63 9.86
CA ARG A 58 -27.42 24.91 11.01
C ARG A 58 -27.27 23.41 10.74
N ARG A 59 -28.27 22.79 10.10
CA ARG A 59 -28.25 21.35 9.75
C ARG A 59 -27.12 21.03 8.78
N GLN A 60 -26.95 21.84 7.74
CA GLN A 60 -25.86 21.65 6.77
C GLN A 60 -24.48 21.78 7.44
N ARG A 61 -24.29 22.77 8.33
CA ARG A 61 -23.02 22.91 9.08
C ARG A 61 -22.71 21.69 9.95
N ILE A 62 -23.72 21.12 10.62
CA ILE A 62 -23.54 19.89 11.43
C ILE A 62 -23.12 18.72 10.54
N ILE A 63 -23.78 18.53 9.39
CA ILE A 63 -23.46 17.45 8.44
C ILE A 63 -22.04 17.63 7.91
N LEU A 64 -21.66 18.86 7.51
CA LEU A 64 -20.32 19.17 7.03
C LEU A 64 -19.28 18.85 8.10
N ARG A 65 -19.49 19.27 9.35
CA ARG A 65 -18.60 18.98 10.49
C ARG A 65 -18.39 17.46 10.68
N ASN A 66 -19.47 16.69 10.60
CA ASN A 66 -19.40 15.23 10.72
C ASN A 66 -18.64 14.59 9.55
N ARG A 67 -18.74 15.14 8.34
CA ARG A 67 -17.95 14.68 7.20
C ARG A 67 -16.48 15.04 7.37
N THR A 68 -16.17 16.27 7.80
CA THR A 68 -14.80 16.70 8.08
C THR A 68 -14.13 15.84 9.15
N GLU A 69 -14.87 15.43 10.20
CA GLU A 69 -14.34 14.52 11.22
C GLU A 69 -13.85 13.20 10.60
N ARG A 70 -14.53 12.65 9.59
CA ARG A 70 -14.14 11.38 8.95
C ARG A 70 -12.79 11.46 8.25
N LEU A 71 -12.35 12.64 7.81
CA LEU A 71 -11.02 12.82 7.21
C LEU A 71 -9.89 12.65 8.24
N SER A 72 -10.16 12.68 9.54
CA SER A 72 -9.11 12.47 10.54
C SER A 72 -8.49 11.08 10.44
N GLU A 73 -9.24 10.07 9.98
CA GLU A 73 -8.71 8.72 9.78
C GLU A 73 -7.63 8.71 8.69
N LEU A 74 -7.85 9.40 7.57
CA LEU A 74 -6.88 9.52 6.48
C LEU A 74 -5.56 10.15 6.97
N LEU A 75 -5.65 11.11 7.88
CA LEU A 75 -4.52 11.87 8.41
C LEU A 75 -3.85 11.22 9.63
N ASP A 76 -4.29 10.03 10.04
CA ASP A 76 -3.69 9.29 11.15
C ASP A 76 -2.30 8.74 10.76
N TRP A 77 -1.39 8.68 11.74
CA TRP A 77 -0.06 8.10 11.57
C TRP A 77 -0.07 6.62 11.16
N LYS A 78 -1.14 5.89 11.42
CA LYS A 78 -1.36 4.54 10.89
C LYS A 78 -1.32 4.52 9.36
N ASN A 79 -1.86 5.56 8.73
CA ASN A 79 -1.85 5.74 7.28
C ASN A 79 -0.58 6.45 6.82
N LEU A 80 -0.27 7.62 7.39
CA LEU A 80 0.88 8.43 6.96
C LEU A 80 2.24 7.78 7.25
N GLY A 81 2.30 6.89 8.25
CA GLY A 81 3.50 6.12 8.58
C GLY A 81 3.95 5.16 7.47
N TYR A 82 3.08 4.83 6.51
CA TYR A 82 3.44 4.09 5.31
C TYR A 82 4.59 4.76 4.55
N TYR A 83 4.51 6.09 4.35
CA TYR A 83 5.51 6.84 3.60
C TYR A 83 6.90 6.79 4.24
N TYR A 84 6.96 6.77 5.58
CA TYR A 84 8.23 6.61 6.31
C TYR A 84 8.81 5.20 6.15
N ARG A 85 7.97 4.16 6.18
CA ARG A 85 8.42 2.78 5.95
C ARG A 85 8.92 2.60 4.52
N ALA A 86 8.20 3.14 3.54
CA ALA A 86 8.60 3.13 2.14
C ALA A 86 9.95 3.83 1.94
N ALA A 87 10.13 5.03 2.50
CA ALA A 87 11.40 5.77 2.42
C ALA A 87 12.59 4.97 2.99
N ARG A 88 12.40 4.31 4.13
CA ARG A 88 13.43 3.43 4.73
C ARG A 88 13.75 2.21 3.85
N GLN A 89 12.73 1.59 3.26
CA GLN A 89 12.93 0.48 2.33
C GLN A 89 13.71 0.92 1.08
N ILE A 90 13.40 2.08 0.52
CA ILE A 90 14.13 2.65 -0.62
C ILE A 90 15.59 2.94 -0.25
N ALA A 91 15.84 3.52 0.93
CA ALA A 91 17.19 3.79 1.41
C ALA A 91 18.02 2.50 1.59
N LEU A 92 17.42 1.44 2.17
CA LEU A 92 18.06 0.13 2.30
C LEU A 92 18.34 -0.52 0.94
N GLN A 93 17.40 -0.44 -0.01
CA GLN A 93 17.58 -0.97 -1.36
C GLN A 93 18.74 -0.28 -2.10
N ARG A 94 18.92 1.03 -1.90
CA ARG A 94 19.99 1.80 -2.53
C ARG A 94 21.36 1.58 -1.89
N THR A 95 21.41 1.36 -0.58
CA THR A 95 22.67 1.26 0.17
C THR A 95 23.15 -0.18 0.37
N HIS A 96 22.23 -1.14 0.51
CA HIS A 96 22.50 -2.54 0.84
C HIS A 96 21.54 -3.50 0.10
N PRO A 97 21.59 -3.54 -1.24
CA PRO A 97 20.69 -4.36 -2.04
C PRO A 97 20.77 -5.87 -1.72
N GLU A 98 21.97 -6.36 -1.39
CA GLU A 98 22.24 -7.77 -1.04
C GLU A 98 21.49 -8.20 0.23
N ARG A 99 21.50 -7.37 1.28
CA ARG A 99 20.75 -7.63 2.51
C ARG A 99 19.25 -7.63 2.26
N VAL A 100 18.75 -6.74 1.41
CA VAL A 100 17.32 -6.71 1.07
C VAL A 100 16.91 -7.98 0.31
N ALA A 101 17.74 -8.47 -0.61
CA ALA A 101 17.50 -9.72 -1.32
C ALA A 101 17.47 -10.92 -0.36
N GLU A 102 18.41 -10.98 0.58
CA GLU A 102 18.45 -12.03 1.60
C GLU A 102 17.21 -12.01 2.52
N LEU A 103 16.81 -10.82 2.98
CA LEU A 103 15.62 -10.65 3.82
C LEU A 103 14.34 -11.03 3.08
N LYS A 104 14.21 -10.67 1.79
CA LYS A 104 13.08 -11.12 0.95
C LYS A 104 13.08 -12.64 0.77
N ALA A 105 14.23 -13.25 0.52
CA ALA A 105 14.37 -14.70 0.40
C ALA A 105 14.04 -15.43 1.71
N LYS A 106 14.34 -14.83 2.87
CA LYS A 106 13.95 -15.35 4.19
C LYS A 106 12.44 -15.18 4.46
N ALA A 107 11.84 -14.06 4.07
CA ALA A 107 10.39 -13.84 4.23
C ALA A 107 9.54 -14.82 3.40
N GLY A 108 9.99 -15.17 2.19
CA GLY A 108 9.33 -16.19 1.35
C GLY A 108 9.42 -17.63 1.88
N LYS A 109 10.18 -17.88 2.96
CA LYS A 109 10.33 -19.20 3.58
C LYS A 109 9.33 -19.47 4.72
N PHE A 110 8.26 -18.69 4.85
CA PHE A 110 7.13 -19.01 5.72
C PHE A 110 6.38 -20.25 5.17
N ARG A 111 6.98 -21.42 5.33
CA ARG A 111 6.35 -22.71 5.07
C ARG A 111 5.56 -23.08 6.31
N TYR A 112 4.24 -23.07 6.21
CA TYR A 112 3.41 -23.70 7.23
C TYR A 112 3.73 -25.21 7.23
N PRO A 113 4.11 -25.81 8.37
CA PRO A 113 4.38 -27.25 8.39
C PRO A 113 3.12 -28.02 7.99
N ARG A 114 3.28 -29.20 7.38
CA ARG A 114 2.13 -30.07 7.12
C ARG A 114 1.40 -30.33 8.45
N PRO A 115 0.08 -30.22 8.49
CA PRO A 115 -0.65 -30.51 9.72
C PRO A 115 -0.41 -31.96 10.12
N LEU A 116 -0.28 -32.22 11.42
CA LEU A 116 -0.06 -33.57 11.98
C LEU A 116 -1.16 -34.57 11.56
N SER A 117 -2.34 -34.07 11.22
CA SER A 117 -3.48 -34.86 10.73
C SER A 117 -3.42 -35.20 9.24
N ALA A 118 -2.47 -34.67 8.47
CA ALA A 118 -2.35 -35.01 7.06
C ALA A 118 -1.87 -36.47 6.93
N PRO A 119 -2.59 -37.33 6.18
CA PRO A 119 -2.12 -38.68 5.92
C PRO A 119 -0.79 -38.64 5.17
N PRO A 120 0.15 -39.56 5.44
CA PRO A 120 1.38 -39.65 4.68
C PRO A 120 1.04 -39.94 3.22
N THR A 121 1.43 -39.04 2.31
CA THR A 121 1.29 -39.27 0.87
C THR A 121 2.16 -40.47 0.50
N PRO A 122 1.65 -41.47 -0.24
CA PRO A 122 2.44 -42.64 -0.62
C PRO A 122 3.61 -42.18 -1.50
N SER A 123 4.83 -42.48 -1.06
CA SER A 123 6.03 -42.30 -1.86
C SER A 123 5.89 -43.13 -3.13
N SER A 124 5.98 -42.49 -4.31
CA SER A 124 5.98 -43.20 -5.58
C SER A 124 7.09 -44.25 -5.57
N SER A 125 6.70 -45.52 -5.66
CA SER A 125 7.60 -46.65 -5.87
C SER A 125 8.38 -46.43 -7.16
N SER A 126 9.72 -46.48 -7.07
CA SER A 126 10.57 -46.56 -8.26
C SER A 126 10.21 -47.85 -9.01
N ALA A 127 9.73 -47.74 -10.24
CA ALA A 127 9.51 -48.89 -11.11
C ALA A 127 10.86 -49.60 -11.33
N GLY A 128 10.92 -50.88 -10.94
CA GLY A 128 12.04 -51.75 -11.27
C GLY A 128 12.13 -51.92 -12.79
N SER A 129 13.34 -51.82 -13.34
CA SER A 129 13.62 -52.18 -14.72
C SER A 129 13.99 -53.67 -14.81
N PRO A 130 13.64 -54.39 -15.89
CA PRO A 130 13.79 -55.84 -15.98
C PRO A 130 15.24 -56.26 -16.25
N VAL A 131 15.62 -57.42 -15.72
CA VAL A 131 16.86 -58.14 -16.04
C VAL A 131 16.81 -58.63 -17.48
N GLU A 132 17.81 -58.23 -18.27
CA GLU A 132 18.11 -58.78 -19.59
C GLU A 132 19.10 -59.94 -19.41
N SER A 133 18.76 -61.09 -19.97
CA SER A 133 19.55 -62.32 -19.94
C SER A 133 20.58 -62.27 -21.07
N ASP A 134 21.87 -62.40 -20.76
CA ASP A 134 22.90 -62.73 -21.75
C ASP A 134 23.54 -64.08 -21.39
N GLU A 135 23.31 -65.04 -22.29
CA GLU A 135 24.00 -66.33 -22.40
C GLU A 135 25.30 -66.16 -23.22
N ASP A 136 26.24 -67.07 -22.97
CA ASP A 136 27.54 -67.33 -23.65
C ASP A 136 28.70 -66.34 -23.47
N ASP A 137 29.84 -66.80 -22.91
CA ASP A 137 30.81 -67.58 -23.71
C ASP A 137 32.00 -68.10 -22.86
N SER A 138 32.30 -69.39 -23.10
CA SER A 138 33.54 -70.19 -23.06
C SER A 138 34.74 -69.97 -22.10
N ASP A 139 35.15 -71.12 -21.57
CA ASP A 139 36.50 -71.70 -21.49
C ASP A 139 37.58 -71.10 -20.59
N ARG A 140 37.89 -71.84 -19.51
CA ARG A 140 39.28 -72.13 -19.11
C ARG A 140 39.44 -73.57 -18.61
N ASP A 141 40.17 -74.34 -19.40
CA ASP A 141 40.62 -75.71 -19.16
C ASP A 141 41.85 -75.81 -18.22
N GLU A 142 41.91 -76.97 -17.56
CA GLU A 142 43.05 -77.80 -17.13
C GLU A 142 44.30 -77.19 -16.45
N THR A 143 44.56 -77.58 -15.19
CA THR A 143 45.39 -78.77 -14.84
C THR A 143 45.35 -79.06 -13.34
#